data_AF-A0A935PHL9-F1
#
_entry.id   AF-A0A935PHL9-F1
#
_cell.length_a   1.000
_cell.length_b   1.000
_cell.length_c   1.000
_cell.angle_alpha   90.00
_cell.angle_beta   90.00
_cell.angle_gamma   90.00
#
_symmetry.space_group_name_H-M   'P 1'
#
loop_
_entity.id
_entity.type
_entity.pdbx_description
1 polymer ?
#
loop_
_entity_poly.entity_id
_entity_poly.type
_entity_poly.pdbx_seq_one_letter_code
_entity_poly.pdbx_strand_id
1 'polypeptide(L)'
;MSDVGEAAPLRAAQIIAAIQAEERLLSELRGALERQRAGIAEDDTAAIDAATHAVSRSVLTLDEARRRREQLVQLVSGGESVGLDGIDRFIGEVPGLREARRAVRRAAEAAVSELAMNQAILRSAMRTGDAYLQSLFSSVSGPASHYLPQEGLVDSPTPSGVVLDAQA
;
A
#
# COMPACT_ATOMS: atom_id res chain seq x y z
N MET A 1 -41.66 14.39 -31.70
CA MET A 1 -40.41 15.04 -31.22
C MET A 1 -40.37 15.17 -29.68
N SER A 2 -41.06 14.32 -28.91
CA SER A 2 -41.14 14.46 -27.44
C SER A 2 -40.24 13.50 -26.64
N ASP A 3 -39.53 12.60 -27.30
CA ASP A 3 -38.70 11.55 -26.65
C ASP A 3 -37.31 12.06 -26.17
N VAL A 4 -36.82 13.14 -26.78
CA VAL A 4 -35.48 13.70 -26.48
C VAL A 4 -35.44 14.44 -25.14
N GLY A 5 -36.57 15.05 -24.71
CA GLY A 5 -36.65 15.83 -23.48
C GLY A 5 -36.72 14.99 -22.20
N GLU A 6 -37.33 13.80 -22.27
CA GLU A 6 -37.50 12.90 -21.11
C GLU A 6 -36.25 12.02 -20.88
N ALA A 7 -35.48 11.74 -21.93
CA ALA A 7 -34.24 10.97 -21.85
C ALA A 7 -33.08 11.72 -21.16
N ALA A 8 -33.05 13.06 -21.22
CA ALA A 8 -31.99 13.87 -20.64
C ALA A 8 -31.86 13.74 -19.11
N PRO A 9 -32.94 13.88 -18.29
CA PRO A 9 -32.85 13.71 -16.84
C PRO A 9 -32.49 12.28 -16.42
N LEU A 10 -32.94 11.27 -17.17
CA LEU A 10 -32.58 9.87 -16.93
C LEU A 10 -31.08 9.62 -17.17
N ARG A 11 -30.53 10.13 -18.26
CA ARG A 11 -29.09 10.03 -18.58
C ARG A 11 -28.24 10.76 -17.53
N ALA A 12 -28.67 11.94 -17.11
CA ALA A 12 -28.03 12.71 -16.05
C ALA A 12 -27.97 11.93 -14.72
N ALA A 13 -29.09 11.31 -14.31
CA ALA A 13 -29.14 10.47 -13.12
C ALA A 13 -28.21 9.25 -13.22
N GLN A 14 -28.11 8.61 -14.39
CA GLN A 14 -27.20 7.49 -14.63
C GLN A 14 -25.73 7.88 -14.49
N ILE A 15 -25.34 9.06 -15.00
CA ILE A 15 -23.98 9.58 -14.84
C ILE A 15 -23.67 9.87 -13.38
N ILE A 16 -24.59 10.52 -12.66
CA ILE A 16 -24.42 10.79 -11.23
C ILE A 16 -24.25 9.48 -10.45
N ALA A 17 -25.09 8.49 -10.72
CA ALA A 17 -25.00 7.18 -10.08
C ALA A 17 -23.67 6.47 -10.38
N ALA A 18 -23.14 6.58 -11.60
CA ALA A 18 -21.84 6.05 -11.97
C ALA A 18 -20.70 6.74 -11.20
N ILE A 19 -20.73 8.08 -11.10
CA ILE A 19 -19.74 8.85 -10.32
C ILE A 19 -19.79 8.45 -8.83
N GLN A 20 -20.98 8.31 -8.26
CA GLN A 20 -21.16 7.90 -6.86
C GLN A 20 -20.71 6.45 -6.62
N ALA A 21 -20.77 5.58 -7.64
CA ALA A 21 -20.21 4.24 -7.54
C ALA A 21 -18.67 4.29 -7.50
N GLU A 22 -18.04 5.10 -8.34
CA GLU A 22 -16.58 5.33 -8.31
C GLU A 22 -16.12 5.91 -6.96
N GLU A 23 -16.85 6.88 -6.41
CA GLU A 23 -16.55 7.45 -5.09
C GLU A 23 -16.56 6.39 -3.97
N ARG A 24 -17.56 5.50 -3.98
CA ARG A 24 -17.65 4.39 -3.02
C ARG A 24 -16.49 3.42 -3.18
N LEU A 25 -16.16 3.02 -4.41
CA LEU A 25 -15.03 2.13 -4.69
C LEU A 25 -13.68 2.73 -4.28
N LEU A 26 -13.49 4.03 -4.47
CA LEU A 26 -12.31 4.75 -3.98
C LEU A 26 -12.23 4.74 -2.44
N SER A 27 -13.37 4.89 -1.77
CA SER A 27 -13.45 4.82 -0.30
C SER A 27 -13.15 3.40 0.21
N GLU A 28 -13.62 2.37 -0.48
CA GLU A 28 -13.32 0.97 -0.18
C GLU A 28 -11.83 0.65 -0.37
N LEU A 29 -11.25 1.11 -1.48
CA LEU A 29 -9.81 0.99 -1.74
C LEU A 29 -9.00 1.64 -0.62
N ARG A 30 -9.40 2.85 -0.20
CA ARG A 30 -8.77 3.57 0.91
C ARG A 30 -8.81 2.75 2.21
N GLY A 31 -9.98 2.23 2.58
CA GLY A 31 -10.12 1.39 3.76
C GLY A 31 -9.30 0.09 3.68
N ALA A 32 -9.12 -0.49 2.49
CA ALA A 32 -8.25 -1.65 2.30
C ALA A 32 -6.77 -1.28 2.50
N LEU A 33 -6.32 -0.13 2.00
CA LEU A 33 -4.96 0.37 2.21
C LEU A 33 -4.67 0.66 3.69
N GLU A 34 -5.63 1.28 4.40
CA GLU A 34 -5.53 1.54 5.84
C GLU A 34 -5.41 0.24 6.64
N ARG A 35 -6.23 -0.79 6.32
CA ARG A 35 -6.13 -2.12 6.95
C ARG A 35 -4.82 -2.81 6.66
N GLN A 36 -4.31 -2.70 5.43
CA GLN A 36 -3.00 -3.26 5.08
C GLN A 36 -1.90 -2.64 5.95
N ARG A 37 -1.94 -1.32 6.16
CA ARG A 37 -1.00 -0.61 7.02
C ARG A 37 -1.11 -1.02 8.48
N ALA A 38 -2.32 -1.19 9.00
CA ALA A 38 -2.53 -1.69 10.36
C ALA A 38 -1.95 -3.11 10.53
N GLY A 39 -2.23 -4.01 9.57
CA GLY A 39 -1.67 -5.36 9.59
C GLY A 39 -0.14 -5.39 9.55
N ILE A 40 0.49 -4.49 8.78
CA ILE A 40 1.96 -4.33 8.79
C ILE A 40 2.48 -3.87 10.15
N ALA A 41 1.78 -2.95 10.82
CA ALA A 41 2.19 -2.45 12.14
C ALA A 41 2.07 -3.51 13.24
N GLU A 42 1.16 -4.48 13.07
CA GLU A 42 0.87 -5.55 14.03
C GLU A 42 1.56 -6.89 13.66
N ASP A 43 2.35 -6.93 12.58
CA ASP A 43 2.92 -8.15 11.98
C ASP A 43 1.85 -9.24 11.68
N ASP A 44 0.60 -8.83 11.45
CA ASP A 44 -0.51 -9.73 11.13
C ASP A 44 -0.53 -10.05 9.62
N THR A 45 0.14 -11.15 9.28
CA THR A 45 0.22 -11.64 7.89
C THR A 45 -1.16 -11.95 7.30
N ALA A 46 -2.12 -12.45 8.09
CA ALA A 46 -3.45 -12.77 7.59
C ALA A 46 -4.23 -11.49 7.24
N ALA A 47 -4.12 -10.45 8.07
CA ALA A 47 -4.70 -9.15 7.78
C ALA A 47 -4.07 -8.49 6.53
N ILE A 48 -2.75 -8.59 6.36
CA ILE A 48 -2.04 -8.09 5.18
C ILE A 48 -2.54 -8.77 3.90
N ASP A 49 -2.70 -10.09 3.92
CA ASP A 49 -3.11 -10.87 2.75
C ASP A 49 -4.57 -10.57 2.38
N ALA A 50 -5.47 -10.53 3.36
CA ALA A 50 -6.86 -10.14 3.18
C ALA A 50 -6.99 -8.70 2.61
N ALA A 51 -6.19 -7.77 3.12
CA ALA A 51 -6.17 -6.39 2.62
C ALA A 51 -5.62 -6.30 1.19
N THR A 52 -4.61 -7.09 0.84
CA THR A 52 -4.04 -7.17 -0.52
C THR A 52 -5.05 -7.68 -1.53
N HIS A 53 -5.82 -8.71 -1.16
CA HIS A 53 -6.94 -9.20 -1.99
C HIS A 53 -8.04 -8.14 -2.14
N ALA A 54 -8.38 -7.42 -1.08
CA ALA A 54 -9.36 -6.34 -1.13
C ALA A 54 -8.91 -5.20 -2.05
N VAL A 55 -7.66 -4.74 -1.94
CA VAL A 55 -7.06 -3.73 -2.84
C VAL A 55 -7.17 -4.17 -4.30
N SER A 56 -6.77 -5.40 -4.61
CA SER A 56 -6.78 -5.93 -5.97
C SER A 56 -8.19 -5.94 -6.57
N ARG A 57 -9.18 -6.39 -5.79
CA ARG A 57 -10.59 -6.39 -6.21
C ARG A 57 -11.13 -4.97 -6.40
N SER A 58 -10.84 -4.05 -5.48
CA SER A 58 -11.29 -2.66 -5.57
C SER A 58 -10.72 -1.97 -6.82
N VAL A 59 -9.44 -2.19 -7.15
CA VAL A 59 -8.82 -1.64 -8.37
C VAL A 59 -9.50 -2.17 -9.63
N LEU A 60 -9.71 -3.48 -9.74
CA LEU A 60 -10.39 -4.08 -10.89
C LEU A 60 -11.82 -3.55 -11.05
N THR A 61 -12.54 -3.40 -9.94
CA THR A 61 -13.92 -2.91 -9.96
C THR A 61 -13.98 -1.42 -10.30
N LEU A 62 -13.00 -0.64 -9.83
CA LEU A 62 -12.87 0.77 -10.17
C LEU A 62 -12.55 0.99 -11.66
N ASP A 63 -11.69 0.16 -12.25
CA ASP A 63 -11.40 0.22 -13.69
C ASP A 63 -12.67 -0.01 -14.52
N GLU A 64 -13.45 -1.04 -14.17
CA GLU A 64 -14.72 -1.32 -14.84
C GLU A 64 -15.76 -0.20 -14.64
N ALA A 65 -15.88 0.32 -13.42
CA ALA A 65 -16.77 1.45 -13.15
C ALA A 65 -16.41 2.69 -13.97
N ARG A 66 -15.11 2.99 -14.08
CA ARG A 66 -14.59 4.09 -14.90
C ARG A 66 -14.90 3.88 -16.38
N ARG A 67 -14.66 2.68 -16.93
CA ARG A 67 -15.01 2.36 -18.32
C ARG A 67 -16.50 2.54 -18.58
N ARG A 68 -17.35 2.08 -17.66
CA ARG A 68 -18.80 2.25 -17.74
C ARG A 68 -19.20 3.73 -17.74
N ARG A 69 -18.60 4.56 -16.88
CA ARG A 69 -18.85 6.01 -16.91
C ARG A 69 -18.39 6.63 -18.23
N GLU A 70 -17.22 6.26 -18.74
CA GLU A 70 -16.70 6.74 -20.03
C GLU A 70 -17.66 6.39 -21.19
N GLN A 71 -18.21 5.17 -21.21
CA GLN A 71 -19.25 4.76 -22.17
C GLN A 71 -20.53 5.59 -22.04
N LEU A 72 -20.99 5.86 -20.81
CA LEU A 72 -22.17 6.70 -20.58
C LEU A 72 -21.95 8.14 -21.05
N VAL A 73 -20.77 8.70 -20.76
CA VAL A 73 -20.36 10.02 -21.20
C VAL A 73 -20.35 10.08 -22.73
N GLN A 74 -19.76 9.08 -23.38
CA GLN A 74 -19.71 8.98 -24.84
C GLN A 74 -21.10 8.86 -25.48
N LEU A 75 -22.01 8.10 -24.86
CA LEU A 75 -23.39 7.97 -25.32
C LEU A 75 -24.11 9.32 -25.28
N VAL A 76 -23.90 10.08 -24.21
CA VAL A 76 -24.52 11.39 -23.99
C VAL A 76 -23.95 12.46 -24.91
N SER A 77 -22.64 12.41 -25.19
CA SER A 77 -21.97 13.34 -26.09
C SER A 77 -22.14 13.04 -27.58
N GLY A 78 -22.96 12.04 -27.94
CA GLY A 78 -23.17 11.65 -29.33
C GLY A 78 -21.92 11.03 -29.98
N GLY A 79 -21.04 10.42 -29.18
CA GLY A 79 -19.81 9.79 -29.64
C GLY A 79 -18.56 10.64 -29.45
N GLU A 80 -18.69 11.92 -29.06
CA GLU A 80 -17.54 12.80 -28.83
C GLU A 80 -16.76 12.38 -27.57
N SER A 81 -15.43 12.34 -27.66
CA SER A 81 -14.57 12.09 -26.51
C SER A 81 -14.49 13.34 -25.64
N VAL A 82 -15.37 13.41 -24.64
CA VAL A 82 -15.48 14.56 -23.73
C VAL A 82 -15.17 14.10 -22.31
N GLY A 83 -14.38 14.90 -21.58
CA GLY A 83 -14.15 14.67 -20.16
C GLY A 83 -15.43 14.89 -19.33
N LEU A 84 -15.44 14.36 -18.11
CA LEU A 84 -16.59 14.50 -17.21
C LEU A 84 -16.95 15.97 -16.90
N ASP A 85 -15.99 16.87 -16.95
CA ASP A 85 -16.20 18.31 -16.76
C ASP A 85 -16.93 18.97 -17.94
N GLY A 86 -16.80 18.41 -19.15
CA GLY A 86 -17.39 18.97 -20.37
C GLY A 86 -18.82 18.52 -20.65
N ILE A 87 -19.34 17.55 -19.90
CA ILE A 87 -20.64 16.93 -20.21
C ILE A 87 -21.83 17.88 -20.06
N ASP A 88 -21.72 18.92 -19.23
CA ASP A 88 -22.75 19.93 -19.02
C ASP A 88 -23.15 20.63 -20.34
N ARG A 89 -22.26 20.65 -21.34
CA ARG A 89 -22.53 21.20 -22.68
C ARG A 89 -23.57 20.40 -23.48
N PHE A 90 -23.75 19.12 -23.14
CA PHE A 90 -24.62 18.19 -23.88
C PHE A 90 -25.95 17.94 -23.17
N ILE A 91 -25.95 17.93 -21.82
CA ILE A 91 -27.14 17.69 -21.00
C ILE A 91 -27.70 18.94 -20.33
N GLY A 92 -26.99 20.07 -20.44
CA GLY A 92 -27.31 21.29 -19.69
C GLY A 92 -26.85 21.22 -18.24
N GLU A 93 -27.27 22.20 -17.44
CA GLU A 93 -26.96 22.22 -16.01
C GLU A 93 -27.78 21.17 -15.27
N VAL A 94 -27.08 20.20 -14.66
CA VAL A 94 -27.69 19.13 -13.89
C VAL A 94 -27.45 19.35 -12.39
N PRO A 95 -28.51 19.45 -11.57
CA PRO A 95 -28.39 19.51 -10.12
C PRO A 95 -27.60 18.31 -9.57
N GLY A 96 -26.66 18.55 -8.65
CA GLY A 96 -25.88 17.50 -7.99
C GLY A 96 -24.69 16.95 -8.80
N LEU A 97 -24.63 17.13 -10.13
CA LEU A 97 -23.51 16.62 -10.94
C LEU A 97 -22.18 17.29 -10.57
N ARG A 98 -22.19 18.60 -10.36
CA ARG A 98 -20.99 19.36 -9.92
C ARG A 98 -20.49 18.88 -8.56
N GLU A 99 -21.40 18.56 -7.65
CA GLU A 99 -21.07 18.05 -6.33
C GLU A 99 -20.50 16.63 -6.40
N ALA A 100 -21.14 15.73 -7.15
CA ALA A 100 -20.66 14.38 -7.40
C ALA A 100 -19.25 14.38 -8.01
N ARG A 101 -18.99 15.24 -9.02
CA ARG A 101 -17.65 15.42 -9.60
C ARG A 101 -16.60 15.83 -8.57
N ARG A 102 -16.94 16.78 -7.70
CA ARG A 102 -16.04 17.22 -6.62
C ARG A 102 -15.81 16.10 -5.61
N ALA A 103 -16.84 15.34 -5.27
CA ALA A 103 -16.75 14.24 -4.32
C ALA A 103 -15.82 13.13 -4.81
N VAL A 104 -16.01 12.64 -6.04
CA VAL A 104 -15.13 11.61 -6.62
C VAL A 104 -13.68 12.10 -6.76
N ARG A 105 -13.48 13.38 -7.10
CA ARG A 105 -12.13 13.96 -7.19
C ARG A 105 -11.41 13.98 -5.84
N ARG A 106 -12.09 14.45 -4.79
CA ARG A 106 -11.56 14.41 -3.42
C ARG A 106 -11.27 12.99 -2.96
N ALA A 107 -12.16 12.05 -3.26
CA ALA A 107 -11.95 10.64 -2.92
C ALA A 107 -10.73 10.05 -3.64
N ALA A 108 -10.52 10.42 -4.91
CA ALA A 108 -9.36 10.00 -5.69
C ALA A 108 -8.06 10.59 -5.14
N GLU A 109 -8.04 11.89 -4.83
CA GLU A 109 -6.89 12.57 -4.21
C GLU A 109 -6.52 11.93 -2.86
N ALA A 110 -7.51 11.61 -2.03
CA ALA A 110 -7.30 10.90 -0.77
C ALA A 110 -6.75 9.48 -0.98
N ALA A 111 -7.29 8.70 -1.92
CA ALA A 111 -6.81 7.35 -2.23
C ALA A 111 -5.36 7.35 -2.74
N VAL A 112 -4.99 8.34 -3.56
CA VAL A 112 -3.59 8.52 -4.02
C VAL A 112 -2.66 8.82 -2.85
N SER A 113 -3.08 9.68 -1.91
CA SER A 113 -2.30 9.98 -0.71
C SER A 113 -2.06 8.74 0.14
N GLU A 114 -3.10 7.94 0.40
CA GLU A 114 -2.97 6.68 1.15
C GLU A 114 -2.08 5.66 0.45
N LEU A 115 -2.18 5.54 -0.87
CA LEU A 115 -1.30 4.68 -1.66
C LEU A 115 0.17 5.10 -1.52
N ALA A 116 0.45 6.41 -1.58
CA ALA A 116 1.81 6.94 -1.41
C ALA A 116 2.37 6.60 -0.02
N MET A 117 1.54 6.71 1.02
CA MET A 117 1.90 6.31 2.39
C MET A 117 2.19 4.81 2.48
N ASN A 118 1.32 3.94 1.95
CA ASN A 118 1.55 2.50 1.95
C ASN A 118 2.85 2.12 1.22
N GLN A 119 3.11 2.71 0.05
CA GLN A 119 4.35 2.49 -0.67
C GLN A 119 5.58 2.94 0.11
N ALA A 120 5.49 4.05 0.88
CA ALA A 120 6.59 4.51 1.71
C ALA A 120 6.88 3.54 2.87
N ILE A 121 5.83 3.04 3.53
CA ILE A 121 5.93 2.08 4.63
C ILE A 121 6.52 0.75 4.16
N LEU A 122 6.00 0.18 3.08
CA LEU A 122 6.52 -1.07 2.51
C LEU A 122 7.99 -0.94 2.12
N ARG A 123 8.38 0.16 1.47
CA ARG A 123 9.79 0.44 1.15
C ARG A 123 10.66 0.63 2.40
N SER A 124 10.10 1.14 3.48
CA SER A 124 10.83 1.23 4.76
C SER A 124 11.03 -0.14 5.39
N ALA A 125 9.98 -0.95 5.45
CA ALA A 125 10.03 -2.31 6.01
C ALA A 125 11.05 -3.20 5.28
N MET A 126 11.05 -3.18 3.93
CA MET A 126 12.04 -3.91 3.13
C MET A 126 13.47 -3.49 3.45
N ARG A 127 13.76 -2.17 3.50
CA ARG A 127 15.10 -1.66 3.81
C ARG A 127 15.57 -2.05 5.21
N THR A 128 14.67 -2.04 6.19
CA THR A 128 15.00 -2.49 7.55
C THR A 128 15.30 -3.98 7.59
N GLY A 129 14.52 -4.79 6.87
CA GLY A 129 14.78 -6.22 6.71
C GLY A 129 16.14 -6.52 6.07
N ASP A 130 16.47 -5.83 4.99
CA ASP A 130 17.76 -5.96 4.31
C ASP A 130 18.94 -5.59 5.24
N ALA A 131 18.82 -4.48 5.99
CA ALA A 131 19.83 -4.07 6.95
C ALA A 131 20.01 -5.08 8.09
N TYR A 132 18.91 -5.67 8.57
CA TYR A 132 18.94 -6.71 9.59
C TYR A 132 19.64 -7.98 9.09
N LEU A 133 19.30 -8.45 7.88
CA LEU A 133 19.97 -9.60 7.25
C LEU A 133 21.46 -9.32 7.05
N GLN A 134 21.82 -8.14 6.55
CA GLN A 134 23.21 -7.75 6.39
C GLN A 134 23.97 -7.76 7.72
N SER A 135 23.34 -7.29 8.81
CA SER A 135 23.92 -7.34 10.16
C SER A 135 24.14 -8.78 10.64
N LEU A 136 23.19 -9.69 10.40
CA LEU A 136 23.33 -11.11 10.76
C LEU A 136 24.46 -11.79 9.99
N PHE A 137 24.60 -11.53 8.69
CA PHE A 137 25.67 -12.15 7.89
C PHE A 137 27.04 -11.54 8.18
N SER A 138 27.10 -10.25 8.49
CA SER A 138 28.35 -9.57 8.86
C SER A 138 28.83 -9.99 10.25
N SER A 139 27.93 -10.30 11.18
CA SER A 139 28.30 -10.78 12.53
C SER A 139 28.77 -12.24 12.54
N VAL A 140 28.21 -13.09 11.66
CA VAL A 140 28.66 -14.48 11.45
C VAL A 140 29.98 -14.55 10.67
N SER A 141 30.27 -13.56 9.83
CA SER A 141 31.50 -13.51 9.00
C SER A 141 32.62 -12.67 9.63
N GLY A 142 32.47 -12.23 10.88
CA GLY A 142 33.59 -11.68 11.65
C GLY A 142 34.73 -12.70 11.69
N PRO A 143 36.01 -12.28 11.58
CA PRO A 143 37.12 -13.22 11.53
C PRO A 143 36.98 -14.15 12.73
N ALA A 144 36.83 -15.45 12.45
CA ALA A 144 36.94 -16.48 13.46
C ALA A 144 38.13 -16.08 14.32
N SER A 145 37.90 -15.86 15.62
CA SER A 145 38.98 -15.70 16.59
C SER A 145 39.91 -16.86 16.33
N HIS A 146 40.99 -16.59 15.59
CA HIS A 146 42.04 -17.56 15.39
C HIS A 146 42.47 -17.88 16.79
N TYR A 147 42.18 -19.12 17.19
CA TYR A 147 42.79 -19.74 18.34
C TYR A 147 44.29 -19.63 18.07
N LEU A 148 44.92 -18.57 18.58
CA LEU A 148 46.37 -18.45 18.52
C LEU A 148 46.88 -19.69 19.25
N PRO A 149 47.68 -20.55 18.59
CA PRO A 149 48.41 -21.56 19.31
C PRO A 149 49.27 -20.81 20.32
N GLN A 150 49.13 -21.16 21.60
CA GLN A 150 49.96 -20.65 22.66
C GLN A 150 51.39 -21.21 22.47
N GLU A 151 52.15 -20.62 21.56
CA GLU A 151 53.57 -20.91 21.40
C GLU A 151 54.35 -20.16 22.48
N GLY A 152 54.87 -20.93 23.43
CA GLY A 152 56.05 -20.54 24.22
C GLY A 152 55.81 -20.28 25.70
N LEU A 153 55.59 -21.33 26.49
CA LEU A 153 56.25 -21.40 27.80
C LEU A 153 57.13 -22.64 27.81
N VAL A 154 58.43 -22.40 27.73
CA VAL A 154 59.49 -23.40 27.70
C VAL A 154 59.61 -24.04 29.08
N ASP A 155 59.58 -25.37 29.09
CA ASP A 155 59.93 -26.24 30.20
C ASP A 155 61.26 -25.82 30.85
N SER A 156 61.29 -25.75 32.18
CA SER A 156 62.54 -25.79 32.94
C SER A 156 62.38 -26.83 34.05
N PRO A 157 63.21 -27.89 34.08
CA PRO A 157 63.09 -28.96 35.07
C PRO A 157 63.65 -28.55 36.43
N THR A 158 63.05 -29.16 37.46
CA THR A 158 63.25 -29.02 38.92
C THR A 158 64.68 -29.30 39.41
N PRO A 159 65.00 -28.91 40.67
CA PRO A 159 65.03 -29.98 41.69
C PRO A 159 64.55 -29.59 43.10
N SER A 160 63.79 -30.50 43.69
CA SER A 160 63.89 -31.07 45.06
C SER A 160 64.36 -30.20 46.24
N GLY A 161 63.54 -30.14 47.31
CA GLY A 161 64.09 -29.97 48.68
C GLY A 161 63.17 -29.40 49.76
N VAL A 162 62.73 -30.30 50.65
CA VAL A 162 62.52 -30.14 52.10
C VAL A 162 61.15 -29.70 52.64
N VAL A 163 60.79 -30.41 53.71
CA VAL A 163 59.53 -30.62 54.44
C VAL A 163 59.46 -29.74 55.71
N LEU A 164 58.27 -29.70 56.33
CA LEU A 164 57.90 -29.28 57.70
C LEU A 164 57.33 -27.84 57.79
N ASP A 165 56.26 -27.51 58.53
CA ASP A 165 55.67 -28.17 59.70
C ASP A 165 54.19 -27.77 59.94
N ALA A 166 53.59 -28.44 60.92
CA ALA A 166 52.18 -28.49 61.32
C ALA A 166 51.64 -27.32 62.16
N GLN A 167 50.31 -27.19 62.14
CA GLN A 167 49.36 -26.74 63.19
C GLN A 167 49.46 -25.33 63.83
N ALA A 168 48.31 -24.63 63.77
CA ALA A 168 47.53 -24.21 64.94
C ALA A 168 46.05 -24.04 64.55
#